data_AF-A0AAW6I6Q4-F1
#
_entry.id   AF-A0AAW6I6Q4-F1
#
_cell.length_a   1.000
_cell.length_b   1.000
_cell.length_c   1.000
_cell.angle_alpha   90.00
_cell.angle_beta   90.00
_cell.angle_gamma   90.00
#
_symmetry.space_group_name_H-M   'P 1'
#
loop_
_entity.id
_entity.type
_entity.pdbx_description
1 polymer ?
#
loop_
_entity_poly.entity_id
_entity_poly.type
_entity_poly.pdbx_seq_one_letter_code
_entity_poly.pdbx_strand_id
1 'polypeptide(L)'
;MTIQSAVTELVRKECEAYRLVDLGLLSSVEEGVSMLLPVFETADLSVLGDFARFRVWRREVLLLFYRQLDYAGFIREAGDSASFRCFLLSLKKRIIAMLRERCKEPTIDRELAVPGKTLAFKLSAMLDEELFQKERRVLLTVDTPILLEEICWDYCRRFFPVGMENLMIRLERDDPEFWNDLYLTIKKIAHTVTSGQSVSIQYRKDVLQEVWADTSLLLHGKVVEKNIPAFETSLHFRNYIARMCLNKCREAIRKHNFPDIMLTVTGEMEAFLYEEEAKDDIGLQKGNLHDIDCEDEEEVRRGLTVVLWDKLEPWYSELTRGIEEKTELIFLHYVEGLSYEEIAAMKDTRVSVEGRSRLVGKLRQDVVRTRRLLKLRFVELLKGK
;
A
#
# COMPACT_ATOMS: atom_id res chain seq x y z
N MET A 1 40.05 -13.32 20.79
CA MET A 1 38.66 -13.71 21.12
C MET A 1 38.74 -15.03 21.85
N THR A 2 38.17 -15.16 23.05
CA THR A 2 38.19 -16.41 23.82
C THR A 2 36.94 -17.23 23.52
N ILE A 3 36.95 -18.55 23.80
CA ILE A 3 35.75 -19.39 23.68
C ILE A 3 34.65 -18.86 24.61
N GLN A 4 34.99 -18.46 25.83
CA GLN A 4 34.05 -17.83 26.74
C GLN A 4 33.40 -16.58 26.14
N SER A 5 34.19 -15.65 25.56
CA SER A 5 33.63 -14.45 24.95
C SER A 5 32.74 -14.78 23.75
N ALA A 6 33.10 -15.82 22.97
CA ALA A 6 32.33 -16.27 21.83
C ALA A 6 30.98 -16.89 22.25
N VAL A 7 30.99 -17.76 23.27
CA VAL A 7 29.80 -18.39 23.83
C VAL A 7 28.88 -17.35 24.47
N THR A 8 29.43 -16.40 25.24
CA THR A 8 28.66 -15.30 25.83
C THR A 8 27.95 -14.46 24.77
N GLU A 9 28.65 -14.09 23.70
CA GLU A 9 28.05 -13.31 22.61
C GLU A 9 26.99 -14.12 21.85
N LEU A 10 27.21 -15.42 21.66
CA LEU A 10 26.26 -16.32 21.01
C LEU A 10 24.99 -16.46 21.84
N VAL A 11 25.08 -16.76 23.15
CA VAL A 11 23.91 -16.87 24.03
C VAL A 11 23.15 -15.54 24.11
N ARG A 12 23.86 -14.41 24.25
CA ARG A 12 23.24 -13.08 24.27
C ARG A 12 22.40 -12.84 23.02
N LYS A 13 22.96 -13.11 21.83
CA LYS A 13 22.24 -12.93 20.56
C LYS A 13 21.02 -13.82 20.43
N GLU A 14 21.09 -15.06 20.90
CA GLU A 14 19.95 -15.96 20.88
C GLU A 14 18.86 -15.51 21.87
N CYS A 15 19.23 -15.07 23.08
CA CYS A 15 18.33 -14.48 24.05
C CYS A 15 17.61 -13.24 23.49
N GLU A 16 18.32 -12.37 22.77
CA GLU A 16 17.73 -11.19 22.12
C GLU A 16 16.83 -11.58 20.94
N ALA A 17 17.29 -12.46 20.05
CA ALA A 17 16.58 -12.82 18.82
C ALA A 17 15.27 -13.58 19.09
N TYR A 18 15.29 -14.47 20.08
CA TYR A 18 14.19 -15.38 20.40
C TYR A 18 13.55 -15.11 21.77
N ARG A 19 13.95 -14.02 22.44
CA ARG A 19 13.37 -13.56 23.71
C ARG A 19 13.37 -14.64 24.80
N LEU A 20 14.44 -15.43 24.87
CA LEU A 20 14.51 -16.62 25.73
C LEU A 20 14.32 -16.29 27.22
N VAL A 21 14.84 -15.14 27.67
CA VAL A 21 14.68 -14.65 29.05
C VAL A 21 13.26 -14.12 29.29
N ASP A 22 12.73 -13.28 28.38
CA ASP A 22 11.37 -12.72 28.51
C ASP A 22 10.29 -13.81 28.53
N LEU A 23 10.52 -14.90 27.82
CA LEU A 23 9.61 -16.04 27.73
C LEU A 23 9.77 -17.02 28.90
N GLY A 24 10.75 -16.81 29.78
CA GLY A 24 11.00 -17.63 30.96
C GLY A 24 11.67 -18.97 30.67
N LEU A 25 12.26 -19.15 29.47
CA LEU A 25 13.07 -20.33 29.18
C LEU A 25 14.43 -20.29 29.90
N LEU A 26 14.91 -19.07 30.16
CA LEU A 26 16.15 -18.79 30.89
C LEU A 26 15.90 -17.71 31.93
N SER A 27 16.55 -17.80 33.09
CA SER A 27 16.49 -16.76 34.13
C SER A 27 17.43 -15.60 33.79
N SER A 28 18.58 -15.87 33.16
CA SER A 28 19.51 -14.85 32.69
C SER A 28 20.43 -15.36 31.57
N VAL A 29 21.17 -14.45 30.92
CA VAL A 29 22.18 -14.81 29.91
C VAL A 29 23.34 -15.58 30.56
N GLU A 30 23.74 -15.20 31.77
CA GLU A 30 24.82 -15.82 32.54
C GLU A 30 24.52 -17.27 32.90
N GLU A 31 23.25 -17.59 33.16
CA GLU A 31 22.78 -18.96 33.35
C GLU A 31 23.05 -19.81 32.10
N GLY A 32 22.62 -19.33 30.93
CA GLY A 32 22.83 -20.02 29.66
C GLY A 32 24.32 -20.20 29.31
N VAL A 33 25.15 -19.20 29.63
CA VAL A 33 26.61 -19.28 29.45
C VAL A 33 27.23 -20.32 30.37
N SER A 34 26.81 -20.36 31.63
CA SER A 34 27.29 -21.34 32.63
C SER A 34 26.93 -22.79 32.24
N MET A 35 25.79 -23.00 31.59
CA MET A 35 25.40 -24.33 31.08
C MET A 35 26.30 -24.83 29.94
N LEU A 36 26.71 -23.93 29.04
CA LEU A 36 27.49 -24.29 27.85
C LEU A 36 29.00 -24.35 28.09
N LEU A 37 29.54 -23.49 28.96
CA LEU A 37 30.98 -23.34 29.18
C LEU A 37 31.70 -24.69 29.44
N PRO A 38 31.22 -25.56 30.35
CA PRO A 38 31.89 -26.84 30.64
C PRO A 38 32.01 -27.78 29.44
N VAL A 39 31.11 -27.64 28.45
CA VAL A 39 31.10 -28.48 27.23
C VAL A 39 32.19 -28.05 26.24
N PHE A 40 32.67 -26.81 26.33
CA PHE A 40 33.61 -26.22 25.38
C PHE A 40 34.95 -25.79 26.01
N GLU A 41 35.23 -26.17 27.26
CA GLU A 41 36.52 -25.90 27.93
C GLU A 41 37.73 -26.41 27.15
N THR A 42 37.57 -27.46 26.32
CA THR A 42 38.62 -28.06 25.50
C THR A 42 38.49 -27.75 24.00
N ALA A 43 37.62 -26.81 23.59
CA ALA A 43 37.39 -26.55 22.18
C ALA A 43 38.63 -25.93 21.50
N ASP A 44 38.87 -26.29 20.24
CA ASP A 44 39.98 -25.75 19.46
C ASP A 44 39.72 -24.29 19.08
N LEU A 45 40.56 -23.39 19.59
CA LEU A 45 40.50 -21.95 19.30
C LEU A 45 40.66 -21.63 17.81
N SER A 46 41.22 -22.54 17.01
CA SER A 46 41.35 -22.38 15.55
C SER A 46 40.00 -22.24 14.84
N VAL A 47 38.93 -22.77 15.45
CA VAL A 47 37.56 -22.72 14.90
C VAL A 47 37.03 -21.28 14.79
N LEU A 48 37.48 -20.36 15.66
CA LEU A 48 37.04 -18.96 15.64
C LEU A 48 37.67 -18.15 14.51
N GLY A 49 38.77 -18.63 13.92
CA GLY A 49 39.50 -17.96 12.84
C GLY A 49 39.03 -18.30 11.43
N ASP A 50 38.22 -19.35 11.26
CA ASP A 50 37.72 -19.83 9.96
C ASP A 50 36.19 -19.77 9.93
N PHE A 51 35.63 -19.02 8.98
CA PHE A 51 34.20 -18.82 8.85
C PHE A 51 33.41 -20.12 8.61
N ALA A 52 33.93 -21.06 7.82
CA ALA A 52 33.25 -22.31 7.53
C ALA A 52 33.23 -23.22 8.77
N ARG A 53 34.35 -23.31 9.49
CA ARG A 53 34.45 -24.07 10.74
C ARG A 53 33.60 -23.44 11.85
N PHE A 54 33.62 -22.12 11.98
CA PHE A 54 32.79 -21.40 12.93
C PHE A 54 31.30 -21.65 12.70
N ARG A 55 30.85 -21.71 11.44
CA ARG A 55 29.45 -21.99 11.11
C ARG A 55 28.99 -23.36 11.59
N VAL A 56 29.82 -24.39 11.39
CA VAL A 56 29.54 -25.76 11.84
C VAL A 56 29.53 -25.81 13.37
N TRP A 57 30.57 -25.28 14.01
CA TRP A 57 30.66 -25.21 15.47
C TRP A 57 29.48 -24.48 16.10
N ARG A 58 29.11 -23.31 15.58
CA ARG A 58 27.94 -22.55 16.05
C ARG A 58 26.67 -23.40 16.02
N ARG A 59 26.46 -24.17 14.95
CA ARG A 59 25.27 -25.03 14.83
C ARG A 59 25.24 -26.12 15.89
N GLU A 60 26.39 -26.75 16.14
CA GLU A 60 26.53 -27.79 17.17
C GLU A 60 26.33 -27.23 18.59
N VAL A 61 26.93 -26.08 18.88
CA VAL A 61 26.75 -25.35 20.15
C VAL A 61 25.28 -25.05 20.40
N LEU A 62 24.59 -24.48 19.40
CA LEU A 62 23.17 -24.13 19.52
C LEU A 62 22.27 -25.35 19.67
N LEU A 63 22.56 -26.44 18.94
CA LEU A 63 21.81 -27.68 19.07
C LEU A 63 21.91 -28.25 20.50
N LEU A 64 23.13 -28.24 21.08
CA LEU A 64 23.35 -28.68 22.45
C LEU A 64 22.66 -27.75 23.46
N PHE A 65 22.74 -26.44 23.24
CA PHE A 65 22.11 -25.43 24.08
C PHE A 65 20.59 -25.64 24.20
N TYR A 66 19.89 -25.72 23.06
CA TYR A 66 18.43 -25.87 23.08
C TYR A 66 17.96 -27.24 23.56
N ARG A 67 18.79 -28.28 23.45
CA ARG A 67 18.54 -29.59 24.08
C ARG A 67 18.67 -29.52 25.59
N GLN A 68 19.69 -28.85 26.13
CA GLN A 68 19.86 -28.67 27.57
C GLN A 68 18.73 -27.84 28.19
N LEU A 69 18.20 -26.86 27.44
CA LEU A 69 17.05 -26.05 27.86
C LEU A 69 15.69 -26.77 27.74
N ASP A 70 15.64 -27.99 27.20
CA ASP A 70 14.41 -28.67 26.82
C ASP A 70 13.43 -27.77 26.05
N TYR A 71 13.91 -27.15 24.96
CA TYR A 71 13.08 -26.25 24.15
C TYR A 71 11.78 -26.93 23.66
N ALA A 72 11.83 -28.22 23.36
CA ALA A 72 10.66 -29.00 22.98
C ALA A 72 9.65 -29.14 24.14
N GLY A 73 10.11 -29.33 25.38
CA GLY A 73 9.28 -29.22 26.58
C GLY A 73 8.63 -27.84 26.69
N PHE A 74 9.43 -26.78 26.58
CA PHE A 74 8.94 -25.40 26.64
C PHE A 74 7.83 -25.12 25.63
N ILE A 75 7.99 -25.52 24.36
CA ILE A 75 6.96 -25.27 23.34
C ILE A 75 5.66 -26.02 23.66
N ARG A 76 5.74 -27.23 24.22
CA ARG A 76 4.56 -28.01 24.63
C ARG A 76 3.81 -27.36 25.79
N GLU A 77 4.51 -26.73 26.72
CA GLU A 77 3.93 -26.08 27.89
C GLU A 77 3.46 -24.64 27.60
N ALA A 78 4.30 -23.85 26.94
CA ALA A 78 4.08 -22.44 26.66
C ALA A 78 3.24 -22.19 25.40
N GLY A 79 2.95 -23.22 24.60
CA GLY A 79 2.32 -23.11 23.28
C GLY A 79 1.03 -22.29 23.25
N ASP A 80 0.23 -22.34 24.31
CA ASP A 80 -1.03 -21.59 24.43
C ASP A 80 -0.90 -20.30 25.28
N SER A 81 0.29 -19.98 25.79
CA SER A 81 0.53 -18.78 26.60
C SER A 81 0.45 -17.50 25.77
N ALA A 82 -0.12 -16.44 26.36
CA ALA A 82 -0.25 -15.13 25.69
C ALA A 82 1.12 -14.54 25.30
N SER A 83 2.15 -14.71 26.15
CA SER A 83 3.51 -14.22 25.88
C SER A 83 4.13 -14.91 24.66
N PHE A 84 4.00 -16.24 24.57
CA PHE A 84 4.50 -17.00 23.43
C PHE A 84 3.75 -16.65 22.14
N ARG A 85 2.43 -16.50 22.21
CA ARG A 85 1.61 -16.03 21.08
C ARG A 85 2.03 -14.66 20.56
N CYS A 86 2.27 -13.70 21.45
CA CYS A 86 2.77 -12.37 21.09
C CYS A 86 4.16 -12.44 20.43
N PHE A 87 5.01 -13.35 20.90
CA PHE A 87 6.31 -13.62 20.27
C PHE A 87 6.15 -14.20 18.85
N LEU A 88 5.31 -15.23 18.67
CA LEU A 88 5.03 -15.80 17.34
C LEU A 88 4.48 -14.76 16.37
N LEU A 89 3.54 -13.94 16.81
CA LEU A 89 3.00 -12.84 16.00
C LEU A 89 4.11 -11.87 15.57
N SER A 90 5.01 -11.52 16.48
CA SER A 90 6.14 -10.63 16.19
C SER A 90 7.12 -11.25 15.20
N LEU A 91 7.38 -12.56 15.32
CA LEU A 91 8.20 -13.32 14.39
C LEU A 91 7.57 -13.36 12.99
N LYS A 92 6.29 -13.70 12.89
CA LYS A 92 5.54 -13.69 11.62
C LYS A 92 5.53 -12.31 10.97
N LYS A 93 5.31 -11.23 11.74
CA LYS A 93 5.37 -9.85 11.21
C LYS A 93 6.73 -9.52 10.58
N ARG A 94 7.82 -9.94 11.22
CA ARG A 94 9.19 -9.77 10.70
C ARG A 94 9.38 -10.54 9.39
N ILE A 95 8.90 -11.79 9.34
CA ILE A 95 8.94 -12.64 8.15
C ILE A 95 8.14 -12.01 7.01
N ILE A 96 6.91 -11.56 7.27
CA ILE A 96 6.04 -10.92 6.29
C ILE A 96 6.65 -9.62 5.76
N ALA A 97 7.32 -8.83 6.61
CA ALA A 97 8.06 -7.66 6.17
C ALA A 97 9.18 -8.03 5.18
N MET A 98 9.96 -9.09 5.47
CA MET A 98 10.97 -9.59 4.53
C MET A 98 10.36 -10.13 3.23
N LEU A 99 9.22 -10.83 3.29
CA LEU A 99 8.50 -11.30 2.11
C LEU A 99 8.03 -10.12 1.24
N ARG A 100 7.52 -9.06 1.88
CA ARG A 100 7.11 -7.81 1.20
C ARG A 100 8.27 -7.14 0.48
N GLU A 101 9.42 -7.00 1.14
CA GLU A 101 10.62 -6.40 0.56
C GLU A 101 11.15 -7.20 -0.65
N ARG A 102 11.01 -8.53 -0.63
CA ARG A 102 11.45 -9.42 -1.71
C ARG A 102 10.43 -9.55 -2.84
N CYS A 103 9.17 -9.15 -2.62
CA CYS A 103 8.11 -9.26 -3.61
C CYS A 103 8.27 -8.24 -4.74
N LYS A 104 8.56 -8.72 -5.94
CA LYS A 104 8.69 -7.88 -7.14
C LYS A 104 7.42 -7.84 -8.00
N GLU A 105 6.54 -8.81 -7.80
CA GLU A 105 5.31 -8.96 -8.57
C GLU A 105 4.25 -7.95 -8.13
N PRO A 106 3.40 -7.47 -9.05
CA PRO A 106 2.30 -6.59 -8.69
C PRO A 106 1.27 -7.36 -7.86
N THR A 107 0.90 -6.81 -6.70
CA THR A 107 -0.12 -7.39 -5.82
C THR A 107 -1.43 -6.61 -5.89
N ILE A 108 -2.44 -7.06 -5.14
CA ILE A 108 -3.70 -6.34 -4.98
C ILE A 108 -3.52 -4.89 -4.47
N ASP A 109 -2.40 -4.60 -3.81
CA ASP A 109 -2.09 -3.27 -3.28
C ASP A 109 -1.98 -2.21 -4.37
N ARG A 110 -1.58 -2.60 -5.59
CA ARG A 110 -1.48 -1.68 -6.73
C ARG A 110 -2.79 -0.92 -6.95
N GLU A 111 -3.91 -1.61 -6.80
CA GLU A 111 -5.25 -1.07 -7.07
C GLU A 111 -5.99 -0.69 -5.78
N LEU A 112 -5.74 -1.42 -4.68
CA LEU A 112 -6.57 -1.35 -3.48
C LEU A 112 -5.88 -0.77 -2.25
N ALA A 113 -4.56 -0.55 -2.24
CA ALA A 113 -3.90 0.01 -1.06
C ALA A 113 -3.84 1.55 -1.09
N VAL A 114 -3.97 2.16 0.08
CA VAL A 114 -3.62 3.58 0.30
C VAL A 114 -2.13 3.71 0.66
N PRO A 115 -1.48 4.86 0.39
CA PRO A 115 -0.06 5.06 0.72
C PRO A 115 0.25 4.73 2.18
N GLY A 116 1.35 3.99 2.41
CA GLY A 116 1.77 3.56 3.75
C GLY A 116 1.03 2.34 4.30
N LYS A 117 0.01 1.81 3.61
CA LYS A 117 -0.73 0.59 3.99
C LYS A 117 -0.47 -0.54 3.01
N THR A 118 -0.92 -1.74 3.37
CA THR A 118 -0.88 -2.95 2.53
C THR A 118 -2.04 -3.84 2.93
N LEU A 119 -2.78 -4.33 1.94
CA LEU A 119 -3.74 -5.42 2.08
C LEU A 119 -3.06 -6.76 1.74
N ALA A 120 -2.16 -6.75 0.77
CA ALA A 120 -1.44 -7.94 0.31
C ALA A 120 -0.52 -8.56 1.38
N PHE A 121 0.02 -7.77 2.31
CA PHE A 121 0.93 -8.25 3.36
C PHE A 121 0.37 -7.98 4.77
N LYS A 122 -0.96 -7.94 4.89
CA LYS A 122 -1.63 -7.67 6.17
C LYS A 122 -1.84 -8.96 6.97
N LEU A 123 -1.25 -9.01 8.16
CA LEU A 123 -1.55 -10.03 9.16
C LEU A 123 -2.50 -9.44 10.21
N SER A 124 -3.80 -9.72 10.04
CA SER A 124 -4.82 -9.40 11.04
C SER A 124 -4.78 -10.38 12.21
N ALA A 125 -5.33 -9.99 13.35
CA ALA A 125 -5.48 -10.87 14.52
C ALA A 125 -6.32 -12.13 14.20
N MET A 126 -7.36 -12.00 13.37
CA MET A 126 -8.18 -13.14 12.94
C MET A 126 -7.39 -14.09 12.03
N LEU A 127 -6.61 -13.56 11.09
CA LEU A 127 -5.76 -14.38 10.24
C LEU A 127 -4.65 -15.05 11.05
N ASP A 128 -4.01 -14.35 11.99
CA ASP A 128 -3.00 -14.93 12.87
C ASP A 128 -3.55 -16.07 13.72
N GLU A 129 -4.75 -15.90 14.29
CA GLU A 129 -5.43 -16.98 15.03
C GLU A 129 -5.67 -18.21 14.14
N GLU A 130 -6.18 -18.01 12.92
CA GLU A 130 -6.40 -19.12 11.99
C GLU A 130 -5.11 -19.84 11.59
N LEU A 131 -4.03 -19.09 11.37
CA LEU A 131 -2.72 -19.65 11.08
C LEU A 131 -2.20 -20.44 12.28
N PHE A 132 -2.30 -19.87 13.48
CA PHE A 132 -1.88 -20.53 14.71
C PHE A 132 -2.62 -21.85 14.93
N GLN A 133 -3.94 -21.91 14.71
CA GLN A 133 -4.71 -23.15 14.84
C GLN A 133 -4.27 -24.23 13.84
N LYS A 134 -3.85 -23.84 12.62
CA LYS A 134 -3.31 -24.78 11.61
C LYS A 134 -1.90 -25.25 11.97
N GLU A 135 -1.08 -24.35 12.50
CA GLU A 135 0.32 -24.60 12.88
C GLU A 135 0.43 -25.44 14.15
N ARG A 136 -0.57 -25.38 15.05
CA ARG A 136 -0.52 -25.94 16.42
C ARG A 136 0.04 -27.35 16.50
N ARG A 137 -0.38 -28.26 15.60
CA ARG A 137 0.11 -29.65 15.60
C ARG A 137 1.58 -29.77 15.20
N VAL A 138 2.02 -28.94 14.27
CA VAL A 138 3.40 -28.91 13.77
C VAL A 138 4.32 -28.22 14.77
N LEU A 139 3.83 -27.22 15.50
CA LEU A 139 4.59 -26.57 16.58
C LEU A 139 5.02 -27.56 17.66
N LEU A 140 4.26 -28.63 17.91
CA LEU A 140 4.63 -29.65 18.90
C LEU A 140 5.87 -30.48 18.51
N THR A 141 6.31 -30.43 17.24
CA THR A 141 7.52 -31.13 16.79
C THR A 141 8.77 -30.23 16.84
N VAL A 142 8.62 -28.99 17.30
CA VAL A 142 9.71 -28.01 17.34
C VAL A 142 10.65 -28.32 18.51
N ASP A 143 11.93 -28.47 18.21
CA ASP A 143 13.00 -28.70 19.19
C ASP A 143 14.04 -27.58 19.22
N THR A 144 13.97 -26.63 18.28
CA THR A 144 14.89 -25.49 18.18
C THR A 144 14.18 -24.24 17.65
N PRO A 145 14.60 -23.03 18.04
CA PRO A 145 14.04 -21.79 17.48
C PRO A 145 14.24 -21.62 15.97
N ILE A 146 15.30 -22.21 15.42
CA ILE A 146 15.53 -22.20 13.96
C ILE A 146 14.41 -22.96 13.25
N LEU A 147 14.06 -24.15 13.74
CA LEU A 147 12.95 -24.93 13.20
C LEU A 147 11.61 -24.21 13.38
N LEU A 148 11.43 -23.49 14.49
CA LEU A 148 10.25 -22.63 14.71
C LEU A 148 10.14 -21.54 13.65
N GLU A 149 11.25 -20.84 13.37
CA GLU A 149 11.32 -19.80 12.35
C GLU A 149 11.08 -20.35 10.95
N GLU A 150 11.64 -21.52 10.62
CA GLU A 150 11.42 -22.22 9.34
C GLU A 150 9.93 -22.57 9.15
N ILE A 151 9.26 -23.10 10.18
CA ILE A 151 7.82 -23.38 10.13
C ILE A 151 7.02 -22.10 9.93
N CYS A 152 7.30 -21.05 10.72
CA CYS A 152 6.63 -19.76 10.56
C CYS A 152 6.85 -19.18 9.16
N TRP A 153 8.05 -19.35 8.61
CA TRP A 153 8.42 -18.90 7.28
C TRP A 153 7.61 -19.62 6.19
N ASP A 154 7.53 -20.95 6.26
CA ASP A 154 6.80 -21.77 5.31
C ASP A 154 5.30 -21.47 5.33
N TYR A 155 4.71 -21.25 6.51
CA TYR A 155 3.33 -20.81 6.61
C TYR A 155 3.16 -19.41 6.02
N CYS A 156 3.93 -18.41 6.47
CA CYS A 156 3.82 -17.05 5.93
C CYS A 156 3.96 -17.02 4.40
N ARG A 157 4.92 -17.76 3.83
CA ARG A 157 5.13 -17.82 2.39
C ARG A 157 3.95 -18.42 1.61
N ARG A 158 3.16 -19.31 2.22
CA ARG A 158 1.97 -19.91 1.58
C ARG A 158 0.76 -18.97 1.56
N PHE A 159 0.66 -18.07 2.54
CA PHE A 159 -0.49 -17.17 2.70
C PHE A 159 -0.24 -15.76 2.19
N PHE A 160 1.03 -15.36 2.00
CA PHE A 160 1.41 -14.03 1.54
C PHE A 160 2.17 -14.08 0.20
N PRO A 161 1.87 -13.18 -0.76
CA PRO A 161 0.88 -12.10 -0.64
C PRO A 161 -0.57 -12.59 -0.67
N VAL A 162 -1.45 -11.89 0.06
CA VAL A 162 -2.90 -12.07 0.03
C VAL A 162 -3.41 -11.67 -1.36
N GLY A 163 -3.92 -12.64 -2.10
CA GLY A 163 -4.59 -12.43 -3.39
C GLY A 163 -6.04 -11.97 -3.25
N MET A 164 -6.70 -11.75 -4.39
CA MET A 164 -8.09 -11.28 -4.44
C MET A 164 -9.06 -12.24 -3.75
N GLU A 165 -8.95 -13.55 -4.02
CA GLU A 165 -9.77 -14.59 -3.40
C GLU A 165 -9.65 -14.57 -1.86
N ASN A 166 -8.41 -14.57 -1.36
CA ASN A 166 -8.15 -14.53 0.08
C ASN A 166 -8.63 -13.22 0.71
N LEU A 167 -8.51 -12.08 0.02
CA LEU A 167 -9.09 -10.81 0.46
C LEU A 167 -10.62 -10.94 0.62
N MET A 168 -11.32 -11.50 -0.37
CA MET A 168 -12.77 -11.67 -0.28
C MET A 168 -13.17 -12.56 0.90
N ILE A 169 -12.46 -13.67 1.11
CA ILE A 169 -12.68 -14.53 2.28
C ILE A 169 -12.52 -13.74 3.60
N ARG A 170 -11.55 -12.83 3.69
CA ARG A 170 -11.37 -11.98 4.89
C ARG A 170 -12.54 -11.01 5.07
N LEU A 171 -12.98 -10.35 4.00
CA LEU A 171 -14.06 -9.37 4.06
C LEU A 171 -15.42 -10.04 4.36
N GLU A 172 -15.70 -11.22 3.78
CA GLU A 172 -16.90 -12.03 4.08
C GLU A 172 -16.94 -12.49 5.54
N ARG A 173 -15.76 -12.71 6.14
CA ARG A 173 -15.63 -13.06 7.57
C ARG A 173 -15.70 -11.86 8.51
N ASP A 174 -15.97 -10.69 7.97
CA ASP A 174 -16.01 -9.42 8.71
C ASP A 174 -14.70 -9.13 9.47
N ASP A 175 -13.55 -9.37 8.82
CA ASP A 175 -12.25 -9.07 9.42
C ASP A 175 -12.05 -7.55 9.57
N PRO A 176 -12.05 -7.01 10.81
CA PRO A 176 -12.10 -5.56 11.03
C PRO A 176 -10.83 -4.86 10.56
N GLU A 177 -9.68 -5.54 10.60
CA GLU A 177 -8.43 -4.93 10.17
C GLU A 177 -8.37 -4.79 8.65
N PHE A 178 -8.87 -5.77 7.90
CA PHE A 178 -9.00 -5.64 6.44
C PHE A 178 -10.04 -4.60 6.06
N TRP A 179 -11.20 -4.58 6.72
CA TRP A 179 -12.24 -3.57 6.51
C TRP A 179 -11.73 -2.14 6.77
N ASN A 180 -10.99 -1.92 7.87
CA ASN A 180 -10.43 -0.60 8.19
C ASN A 180 -9.57 -0.03 7.07
N ASP A 181 -8.71 -0.85 6.45
CA ASP A 181 -7.90 -0.39 5.32
C ASP A 181 -8.75 -0.23 4.05
N LEU A 182 -9.74 -1.10 3.83
CA LEU A 182 -10.66 -0.97 2.69
C LEU A 182 -11.52 0.30 2.79
N TYR A 183 -11.96 0.72 3.97
CA TYR A 183 -12.68 1.98 4.18
C TYR A 183 -11.82 3.19 3.79
N LEU A 184 -10.53 3.16 4.07
CA LEU A 184 -9.60 4.21 3.61
C LEU A 184 -9.51 4.22 2.08
N THR A 185 -9.52 3.05 1.45
CA THR A 185 -9.55 2.91 -0.01
C THR A 185 -10.85 3.43 -0.61
N ILE A 186 -12.00 3.10 -0.01
CA ILE A 186 -13.31 3.65 -0.41
C ILE A 186 -13.30 5.17 -0.28
N LYS A 187 -12.79 5.72 0.83
CA LYS A 187 -12.66 7.17 1.02
C LYS A 187 -11.80 7.83 -0.06
N LYS A 188 -10.67 7.22 -0.43
CA LYS A 188 -9.81 7.69 -1.53
C LYS A 188 -10.54 7.64 -2.89
N ILE A 189 -11.26 6.55 -3.16
CA ILE A 189 -12.05 6.40 -4.39
C ILE A 189 -13.22 7.39 -4.42
N ALA A 190 -13.93 7.57 -3.31
CA ALA A 190 -15.01 8.53 -3.16
C ALA A 190 -14.52 9.95 -3.43
N HIS A 191 -13.42 10.36 -2.80
CA HIS A 191 -12.75 11.63 -3.10
C HIS A 191 -12.43 11.73 -4.58
N THR A 192 -11.88 10.66 -5.16
CA THR A 192 -11.57 10.63 -6.59
C THR A 192 -12.84 10.81 -7.43
N VAL A 193 -13.97 10.25 -7.06
CA VAL A 193 -15.21 10.37 -7.82
C VAL A 193 -15.84 11.75 -7.64
N THR A 194 -15.94 12.25 -6.41
CA THR A 194 -16.57 13.55 -6.10
C THR A 194 -15.82 14.72 -6.73
N SER A 195 -14.48 14.71 -6.68
CA SER A 195 -13.63 15.71 -7.34
C SER A 195 -13.77 15.69 -8.88
N GLY A 196 -14.32 14.62 -9.45
CA GLY A 196 -14.61 14.50 -10.87
C GLY A 196 -16.04 14.87 -11.25
N GLN A 197 -16.88 15.31 -10.31
CA GLN A 197 -18.26 15.73 -10.56
C GLN A 197 -18.39 17.24 -10.33
N SER A 198 -19.30 17.89 -11.06
CA SER A 198 -19.65 19.29 -10.87
C SER A 198 -20.46 19.49 -9.58
N VAL A 199 -19.77 19.53 -8.45
CA VAL A 199 -20.34 19.80 -7.12
C VAL A 199 -19.85 21.16 -6.66
N SER A 200 -20.73 22.02 -6.15
CA SER A 200 -20.29 23.29 -5.55
C SER A 200 -19.30 23.04 -4.40
N ILE A 201 -18.26 23.87 -4.31
CA ILE A 201 -17.25 23.84 -3.23
C ILE A 201 -17.94 23.82 -1.85
N GLN A 202 -19.05 24.55 -1.72
CA GLN A 202 -19.79 24.68 -0.46
C GLN A 202 -20.35 23.36 0.07
N TYR A 203 -20.82 22.48 -0.81
CA TYR A 203 -21.45 21.20 -0.43
C TYR A 203 -20.52 20.01 -0.59
N ARG A 204 -19.32 20.22 -1.14
CA ARG A 204 -18.41 19.13 -1.52
C ARG A 204 -17.96 18.27 -0.35
N LYS A 205 -17.70 18.89 0.80
CA LYS A 205 -17.30 18.16 2.02
C LYS A 205 -18.42 17.26 2.53
N ASP A 206 -19.65 17.77 2.51
CA ASP A 206 -20.84 17.03 2.95
C ASP A 206 -21.17 15.90 1.97
N VAL A 207 -21.13 16.18 0.67
CA VAL A 207 -21.29 15.17 -0.39
C VAL A 207 -20.23 14.10 -0.28
N LEU A 208 -18.95 14.47 -0.12
CA LEU A 208 -17.87 13.50 0.06
C LEU A 208 -18.13 12.63 1.29
N GLN A 209 -18.48 13.25 2.42
CA GLN A 209 -18.76 12.54 3.66
C GLN A 209 -19.89 11.52 3.50
N GLU A 210 -21.00 11.92 2.90
CA GLU A 210 -22.14 11.06 2.62
C GLU A 210 -21.74 9.92 1.68
N VAL A 211 -21.03 10.21 0.59
CA VAL A 211 -20.63 9.22 -0.41
C VAL A 211 -19.75 8.13 0.18
N TRP A 212 -18.68 8.49 0.91
CA TRP A 212 -17.78 7.46 1.44
C TRP A 212 -18.44 6.67 2.59
N ALA A 213 -19.28 7.30 3.42
CA ALA A 213 -19.99 6.63 4.50
C ALA A 213 -21.04 5.65 3.97
N ASP A 214 -21.93 6.10 3.09
CA ASP A 214 -22.98 5.28 2.49
C ASP A 214 -22.40 4.15 1.65
N THR A 215 -21.36 4.42 0.87
CA THR A 215 -20.69 3.38 0.08
C THR A 215 -20.03 2.34 0.97
N SER A 216 -19.40 2.77 2.07
CA SER A 216 -18.77 1.85 3.03
C SER A 216 -19.80 0.92 3.66
N LEU A 217 -20.92 1.46 4.15
CA LEU A 217 -22.00 0.68 4.76
C LEU A 217 -22.64 -0.28 3.74
N LEU A 218 -22.95 0.22 2.54
CA LEU A 218 -23.58 -0.59 1.50
C LEU A 218 -22.67 -1.71 1.00
N LEU A 219 -21.37 -1.43 0.82
CA LEU A 219 -20.41 -2.45 0.40
C LEU A 219 -20.22 -3.49 1.51
N HIS A 220 -20.06 -3.06 2.76
CA HIS A 220 -19.92 -3.93 3.92
C HIS A 220 -21.09 -4.92 4.01
N GLY A 221 -22.32 -4.41 4.03
CA GLY A 221 -23.53 -5.24 4.08
C GLY A 221 -23.59 -6.25 2.94
N LYS A 222 -23.36 -5.80 1.69
CA LYS A 222 -23.38 -6.71 0.53
C LYS A 222 -22.31 -7.81 0.59
N VAL A 223 -21.11 -7.49 1.06
CA VAL A 223 -20.01 -8.47 1.13
C VAL A 223 -20.27 -9.50 2.24
N VAL A 224 -20.69 -9.05 3.42
CA VAL A 224 -21.00 -9.95 4.56
C VAL A 224 -22.21 -10.85 4.25
N GLU A 225 -23.23 -10.32 3.57
CA GLU A 225 -24.39 -11.09 3.09
C GLU A 225 -24.10 -11.95 1.86
N LYS A 226 -22.86 -11.91 1.33
CA LYS A 226 -22.43 -12.62 0.11
C LYS A 226 -23.28 -12.28 -1.13
N ASN A 227 -23.81 -11.06 -1.15
CA ASN A 227 -24.63 -10.51 -2.23
C ASN A 227 -23.79 -9.58 -3.12
N ILE A 228 -22.67 -10.11 -3.61
CA ILE A 228 -21.72 -9.43 -4.48
C ILE A 228 -21.35 -10.34 -5.65
N PRO A 229 -20.97 -9.78 -6.81
CA PRO A 229 -20.42 -10.58 -7.89
C PRO A 229 -19.03 -11.12 -7.53
N ALA A 230 -18.62 -12.20 -8.20
CA ALA A 230 -17.24 -12.67 -8.12
C ALA A 230 -16.31 -11.70 -8.87
N PHE A 231 -15.13 -11.44 -8.30
CA PHE A 231 -14.13 -10.54 -8.88
C PHE A 231 -12.87 -11.32 -9.25
N GLU A 232 -12.53 -11.34 -10.54
CA GLU A 232 -11.30 -11.99 -11.03
C GLU A 232 -10.03 -11.21 -10.65
N THR A 233 -10.11 -9.88 -10.60
CA THR A 233 -8.96 -9.01 -10.35
C THR A 233 -9.28 -7.92 -9.34
N SER A 234 -8.24 -7.40 -8.67
CA SER A 234 -8.35 -6.25 -7.78
C SER A 234 -8.84 -4.99 -8.50
N LEU A 235 -8.57 -4.87 -9.81
CA LEU A 235 -9.08 -3.78 -10.64
C LEU A 235 -10.59 -3.88 -10.83
N HIS A 236 -11.13 -5.08 -11.08
CA HIS A 236 -12.59 -5.27 -11.18
C HIS A 236 -13.29 -4.87 -9.87
N PHE A 237 -12.71 -5.25 -8.73
CA PHE A 237 -13.25 -4.86 -7.43
C PHE A 237 -13.16 -3.35 -7.19
N ARG A 238 -12.02 -2.73 -7.49
CA ARG A 238 -11.86 -1.26 -7.42
C ARG A 238 -12.89 -0.53 -8.28
N ASN A 239 -13.12 -1.00 -9.50
CA ASN A 239 -14.09 -0.39 -10.42
C ASN A 239 -15.53 -0.57 -9.92
N TYR A 240 -15.84 -1.70 -9.31
CA TYR A 240 -17.13 -1.92 -8.65
C TYR A 240 -17.35 -0.91 -7.50
N ILE A 241 -16.35 -0.71 -6.64
CA ILE A 241 -16.39 0.32 -5.58
C ILE A 241 -16.57 1.71 -6.18
N ALA A 242 -15.82 2.04 -7.25
CA ALA A 242 -15.92 3.35 -7.91
C ALA A 242 -17.32 3.61 -8.49
N ARG A 243 -17.95 2.59 -9.09
CA ARG A 243 -19.35 2.67 -9.56
C ARG A 243 -20.33 2.89 -8.43
N MET A 244 -20.14 2.22 -7.28
CA MET A 244 -20.95 2.46 -6.08
C MET A 244 -20.78 3.91 -5.58
N CYS A 245 -19.54 4.40 -5.47
CA CYS A 245 -19.26 5.78 -5.11
C CYS A 245 -19.92 6.77 -6.09
N LEU A 246 -19.89 6.50 -7.40
CA LEU A 246 -20.52 7.35 -8.41
C LEU A 246 -22.03 7.40 -8.26
N ASN A 247 -22.67 6.25 -8.05
CA ASN A 247 -24.11 6.19 -7.83
C ASN A 247 -24.50 6.95 -6.56
N LYS A 248 -23.76 6.76 -5.47
CA LYS A 248 -23.96 7.51 -4.21
C LYS A 248 -23.68 9.00 -4.36
N CYS A 249 -22.69 9.38 -5.16
CA CYS A 249 -22.40 10.77 -5.45
C CYS A 249 -23.54 11.45 -6.20
N ARG A 250 -24.11 10.78 -7.23
CA ARG A 250 -25.29 11.28 -7.94
C ARG A 250 -26.52 11.39 -7.04
N GLU A 251 -26.71 10.44 -6.12
CA GLU A 251 -27.78 10.50 -5.11
C GLU A 251 -27.59 11.69 -4.15
N ALA A 252 -26.38 11.89 -3.62
CA ALA A 252 -26.06 13.00 -2.73
C ALA A 252 -26.23 14.35 -3.44
N ILE A 253 -25.69 14.51 -4.67
CA ILE A 253 -25.87 15.74 -5.45
C ILE A 253 -27.35 16.05 -5.67
N ARG A 254 -28.18 15.04 -5.98
CA ARG A 254 -29.64 15.22 -6.10
C ARG A 254 -30.30 15.70 -4.80
N LYS A 255 -29.82 15.27 -3.64
CA LYS A 255 -30.32 15.73 -2.33
C LYS A 255 -29.89 17.15 -2.02
N HIS A 256 -28.66 17.54 -2.38
CA HIS A 256 -28.10 18.87 -2.10
C HIS A 256 -28.48 19.94 -3.14
N ASN A 257 -28.95 19.56 -4.34
CA ASN A 257 -29.45 20.46 -5.40
C ASN A 257 -30.91 20.95 -5.24
N PHE A 258 -31.46 20.96 -4.03
CA PHE A 258 -32.64 21.77 -3.70
C PHE A 258 -32.28 22.67 -2.53
N PRO A 259 -31.84 23.92 -2.80
CA PRO A 259 -32.78 25.01 -3.07
C PRO A 259 -32.26 26.07 -4.07
N ASP A 260 -32.85 26.16 -5.27
CA ASP A 260 -33.03 27.38 -6.11
C ASP A 260 -33.38 27.03 -7.58
N ILE A 261 -34.36 26.14 -7.79
CA ILE A 261 -35.12 26.20 -9.04
C ILE A 261 -36.16 27.29 -8.81
N MET A 262 -35.81 28.53 -9.14
CA MET A 262 -36.80 29.54 -9.49
C MET A 262 -37.63 28.94 -10.62
N LEU A 263 -38.83 28.48 -10.29
CA LEU A 263 -39.91 28.25 -11.23
C LEU A 263 -40.14 29.57 -11.97
N THR A 264 -39.44 29.79 -13.07
CA THR A 264 -39.87 30.80 -14.03
C THR A 264 -41.24 30.38 -14.53
N VAL A 265 -42.14 31.36 -14.60
CA VAL A 265 -43.60 31.25 -14.72
C VAL A 265 -44.08 30.68 -16.07
N THR A 266 -43.25 29.96 -16.79
CA THR A 266 -43.60 29.26 -18.02
C THR A 266 -43.11 27.83 -17.89
N GLY A 267 -44.03 26.93 -17.54
CA GLY A 267 -43.80 25.51 -17.32
C GLY A 267 -43.37 24.76 -18.59
N GLU A 268 -42.17 25.06 -19.06
CA GLU A 268 -41.46 24.30 -20.09
C GLU A 268 -40.20 23.73 -19.44
N MET A 269 -40.29 22.45 -19.06
CA MET A 269 -39.11 21.65 -18.74
C MET A 269 -38.28 21.50 -20.02
N GLU A 270 -37.18 22.24 -20.14
CA GLU A 270 -36.16 21.95 -21.15
C GLU A 270 -35.57 20.56 -20.90
N ALA A 271 -36.10 19.59 -21.64
CA ALA A 271 -35.41 18.55 -22.41
C ALA A 271 -33.95 18.16 -22.07
N PHE A 272 -33.60 17.98 -20.79
CA PHE A 272 -32.31 17.40 -20.37
C PHE A 272 -32.41 15.96 -19.86
N LEU A 273 -33.57 15.31 -20.03
CA LEU A 273 -33.88 14.01 -19.42
C LEU A 273 -33.76 12.77 -20.31
N TYR A 274 -33.22 12.88 -21.53
CA TYR A 274 -32.96 11.70 -22.35
C TYR A 274 -31.66 11.84 -23.15
N GLU A 275 -30.54 11.44 -22.54
CA GLU A 275 -29.49 10.75 -23.28
C GLU A 275 -29.25 9.40 -22.62
N GLU A 276 -29.66 8.36 -23.36
CA GLU A 276 -29.46 6.95 -23.07
C GLU A 276 -27.97 6.57 -23.03
N GLU A 277 -27.74 5.50 -22.28
CA GLU A 277 -26.62 4.58 -22.32
C GLU A 277 -25.71 4.64 -23.56
N ALA A 278 -24.46 5.08 -23.38
CA ALA A 278 -23.23 4.42 -23.82
C ALA A 278 -22.08 5.42 -23.95
N LYS A 279 -21.21 5.45 -22.93
CA LYS A 279 -19.76 5.33 -23.03
C LYS A 279 -19.17 5.48 -21.63
N ASP A 280 -18.23 4.60 -21.30
CA ASP A 280 -17.24 4.87 -20.27
C ASP A 280 -16.54 6.17 -20.65
N ASP A 281 -17.06 7.28 -20.15
CA ASP A 281 -16.35 8.53 -20.09
C ASP A 281 -16.56 9.04 -18.68
N ILE A 282 -15.47 9.18 -17.94
CA ILE A 282 -15.43 10.01 -16.73
C ILE A 282 -15.47 11.46 -17.27
N GLY A 283 -16.58 11.79 -17.94
CA GLY A 283 -16.80 13.04 -18.60
C GLY A 283 -16.93 14.12 -17.54
N LEU A 284 -15.82 14.79 -17.26
CA LEU A 284 -15.85 16.16 -16.78
C LEU A 284 -16.62 16.95 -17.83
N GLN A 285 -17.91 17.19 -17.59
CA GLN A 285 -18.62 18.21 -18.35
C GLN A 285 -17.85 19.53 -18.18
N LYS A 286 -17.66 20.25 -19.29
CA LYS A 286 -16.98 21.56 -19.42
C LYS A 286 -17.53 22.68 -18.50
N GLY A 287 -18.41 22.38 -17.56
CA GLY A 287 -19.06 23.34 -16.67
C GLY A 287 -18.32 23.54 -15.35
N ASN A 288 -17.73 24.73 -15.19
CA ASN A 288 -17.16 25.34 -13.98
C ASN A 288 -15.77 24.88 -13.51
N LEU A 289 -14.74 25.26 -14.29
CA LEU A 289 -13.37 25.41 -13.77
C LEU A 289 -13.31 26.37 -12.56
N HIS A 290 -14.28 27.27 -12.40
CA HIS A 290 -14.38 28.21 -11.29
C HIS A 290 -14.76 27.57 -9.94
N ASP A 291 -15.32 26.36 -9.94
CA ASP A 291 -15.70 25.65 -8.72
C ASP A 291 -14.60 24.69 -8.24
N ILE A 292 -13.39 24.75 -8.78
CA ILE A 292 -12.25 23.93 -8.34
C ILE A 292 -11.78 24.42 -6.97
N ASP A 293 -11.75 23.53 -5.97
CA ASP A 293 -11.13 23.83 -4.68
C ASP A 293 -9.62 23.85 -4.83
N CYS A 294 -9.01 25.04 -4.67
CA CYS A 294 -7.58 25.25 -4.78
C CYS A 294 -6.76 24.51 -3.71
N GLU A 295 -7.38 24.13 -2.59
CA GLU A 295 -6.74 23.40 -1.50
C GLU A 295 -6.82 21.87 -1.71
N ASP A 296 -7.59 21.39 -2.70
CA ASP A 296 -7.63 20.00 -3.14
C ASP A 296 -6.66 19.75 -4.31
N GLU A 297 -5.55 19.06 -4.03
CA GLU A 297 -4.54 18.76 -5.05
C GLU A 297 -5.05 17.92 -6.22
N GLU A 298 -6.03 17.03 -5.99
CA GLU A 298 -6.55 16.14 -7.04
C GLU A 298 -7.51 16.87 -7.98
N GLU A 299 -8.30 17.81 -7.48
CA GLU A 299 -9.12 18.68 -8.33
C GLU A 299 -8.26 19.61 -9.17
N VAL A 300 -7.29 20.28 -8.55
CA VAL A 300 -6.32 21.12 -9.25
C VAL A 300 -5.61 20.31 -10.34
N ARG A 301 -5.19 19.08 -10.04
CA ARG A 301 -4.53 18.20 -11.03
C ARG A 301 -5.47 17.85 -12.18
N ARG A 302 -6.75 17.56 -11.92
CA ARG A 302 -7.72 17.22 -12.97
C ARG A 302 -8.11 18.41 -13.82
N GLY A 303 -8.47 19.53 -13.20
CA GLY A 303 -8.77 20.76 -13.91
C GLY A 303 -7.61 21.15 -14.80
N LEU A 304 -6.38 21.09 -14.28
CA LEU A 304 -5.18 21.33 -15.06
C LEU A 304 -5.04 20.35 -16.23
N THR A 305 -5.30 19.06 -16.00
CA THR A 305 -5.24 18.03 -17.07
C THR A 305 -6.26 18.31 -18.16
N VAL A 306 -7.50 18.64 -17.80
CA VAL A 306 -8.57 18.97 -18.75
C VAL A 306 -8.23 20.22 -19.54
N VAL A 307 -7.81 21.31 -18.88
CA VAL A 307 -7.41 22.56 -19.55
C VAL A 307 -6.29 22.32 -20.55
N LEU A 308 -5.28 21.54 -20.17
CA LEU A 308 -4.15 21.22 -21.05
C LEU A 308 -4.57 20.30 -22.20
N TRP A 309 -5.28 19.20 -21.90
CA TRP A 309 -5.65 18.17 -22.87
C TRP A 309 -6.65 18.67 -23.92
N ASP A 310 -7.71 19.34 -23.47
CA ASP A 310 -8.77 19.86 -24.34
C ASP A 310 -8.44 21.26 -24.90
N LYS A 311 -7.29 21.83 -24.52
CA LYS A 311 -6.86 23.20 -24.89
C LYS A 311 -7.96 24.23 -24.67
N LEU A 312 -8.57 24.22 -23.48
CA LEU A 312 -9.74 25.04 -23.15
C LEU A 312 -9.39 26.54 -23.08
N GLU A 313 -9.88 27.33 -24.02
CA GLU A 313 -9.72 28.79 -24.00
C GLU A 313 -10.72 29.49 -23.06
N PRO A 314 -10.37 30.62 -22.40
CA PRO A 314 -9.08 31.33 -22.46
C PRO A 314 -8.00 30.75 -21.51
N TRP A 315 -8.34 29.74 -20.72
CA TRP A 315 -7.50 29.19 -19.64
C TRP A 315 -6.18 28.62 -20.17
N TYR A 316 -6.22 27.91 -21.29
CA TYR A 316 -5.06 27.30 -21.92
C TYR A 316 -4.03 28.37 -22.32
N SER A 317 -4.45 29.37 -23.10
CA SER A 317 -3.56 30.45 -23.53
C SER A 317 -2.94 31.23 -22.36
N GLU A 318 -3.72 31.49 -21.31
CA GLU A 318 -3.23 32.21 -20.14
C GLU A 318 -2.24 31.38 -19.30
N LEU A 319 -2.51 30.08 -19.16
CA LEU A 319 -1.69 29.12 -18.43
C LEU A 319 -0.34 28.87 -19.12
N THR A 320 -0.34 28.65 -20.43
CA THR A 320 0.85 28.30 -21.20
C THR A 320 1.69 29.49 -21.66
N ARG A 321 1.22 30.73 -21.43
CA ARG A 321 1.86 31.96 -21.89
C ARG A 321 3.36 32.03 -21.54
N GLY A 322 4.22 32.09 -22.56
CA GLY A 322 5.67 32.16 -22.44
C GLY A 322 6.37 30.85 -22.06
N ILE A 323 5.65 29.72 -22.03
CA ILE A 323 6.17 28.36 -21.77
C ILE A 323 5.57 27.32 -22.72
N GLU A 324 5.09 27.73 -23.89
CA GLU A 324 4.36 26.91 -24.86
C GLU A 324 5.23 25.72 -25.32
N GLU A 325 6.47 25.98 -25.75
CA GLU A 325 7.42 24.94 -26.18
C GLU A 325 7.77 23.93 -25.07
N LYS A 326 7.70 24.35 -23.80
CA LYS A 326 7.95 23.48 -22.64
C LYS A 326 6.70 22.69 -22.25
N THR A 327 5.52 23.23 -22.54
CA THR A 327 4.25 22.54 -22.34
C THR A 327 4.10 21.44 -23.40
N GLU A 328 4.46 21.72 -24.65
CA GLU A 328 4.52 20.72 -25.73
C GLU A 328 5.45 19.55 -25.38
N LEU A 329 6.59 19.83 -24.74
CA LEU A 329 7.51 18.80 -24.24
C LEU A 329 6.84 17.81 -23.26
N ILE A 330 5.87 18.28 -22.46
CA ILE A 330 5.11 17.41 -21.54
C ILE A 330 4.20 16.47 -22.33
N PHE A 331 3.55 16.96 -23.40
CA PHE A 331 2.70 16.14 -24.28
C PHE A 331 3.51 15.06 -25.00
N LEU A 332 4.63 15.42 -25.63
CA LEU A 332 5.53 14.47 -26.30
C LEU A 332 5.96 13.33 -25.36
N HIS A 333 6.26 13.63 -24.10
CA HIS A 333 6.72 12.63 -23.15
C HIS A 333 5.60 11.78 -22.51
N TYR A 334 4.54 12.42 -22.02
CA TYR A 334 3.49 11.74 -21.23
C TYR A 334 2.29 11.27 -22.06
N VAL A 335 2.06 11.88 -23.22
CA VAL A 335 0.90 11.56 -24.08
C VAL A 335 1.33 10.72 -25.27
N GLU A 336 2.40 11.12 -25.96
CA GLU A 336 2.95 10.37 -27.09
C GLU A 336 3.92 9.26 -26.68
N GLY A 337 4.31 9.22 -25.39
CA GLY A 337 5.15 8.16 -24.83
C GLY A 337 6.61 8.20 -25.27
N LEU A 338 7.08 9.31 -25.84
CA LEU A 338 8.45 9.43 -26.33
C LEU A 338 9.44 9.53 -25.16
N SER A 339 10.56 8.83 -25.28
CA SER A 339 11.69 8.94 -24.37
C SER A 339 12.38 10.31 -24.51
N TYR A 340 13.09 10.75 -23.47
CA TYR A 340 13.84 12.00 -23.52
C TYR A 340 14.92 11.98 -24.61
N GLU A 341 15.46 10.80 -24.89
CA GLU A 341 16.45 10.53 -25.92
C GLU A 341 15.85 10.71 -27.33
N GLU A 342 14.63 10.22 -27.57
CA GLU A 342 13.89 10.41 -28.82
C GLU A 342 13.51 11.89 -29.02
N ILE A 343 13.03 12.55 -27.97
CA ILE A 343 12.67 13.97 -28.03
C ILE A 343 13.92 14.83 -28.29
N ALA A 344 15.05 14.50 -27.68
CA ALA A 344 16.33 15.17 -27.93
C ALA A 344 16.81 14.99 -29.39
N ALA A 345 16.58 13.80 -29.96
CA ALA A 345 16.91 13.52 -31.36
C ALA A 345 16.02 14.28 -32.36
N MET A 346 14.74 14.51 -32.02
CA MET A 346 13.81 15.31 -32.82
C MET A 346 14.17 16.80 -32.82
N LYS A 347 14.68 17.34 -31.69
CA LYS A 347 15.00 18.77 -31.57
C LYS A 347 16.33 19.17 -32.21
N ASP A 348 17.32 18.28 -32.24
CA ASP A 348 18.63 18.62 -32.80
C ASP A 348 19.40 17.41 -33.33
N THR A 349 19.44 17.28 -34.66
CA THR A 349 20.14 16.20 -35.37
C THR A 349 21.67 16.33 -35.39
N ARG A 350 22.26 17.45 -34.91
CA ARG A 350 23.69 17.76 -35.09
C ARG A 350 24.54 17.75 -33.80
N VAL A 351 23.99 17.27 -32.69
CA VAL A 351 24.67 17.33 -31.38
C VAL A 351 25.60 16.13 -31.16
N SER A 352 26.80 16.38 -30.62
CA SER A 352 27.73 15.34 -30.15
C SER A 352 27.10 14.47 -29.05
N VAL A 353 27.64 13.26 -28.83
CA VAL A 353 27.13 12.31 -27.82
C VAL A 353 27.06 12.94 -26.41
N GLU A 354 28.06 13.74 -26.04
CA GLU A 354 28.10 14.47 -24.77
C GLU A 354 27.08 15.61 -24.69
N GLY A 355 26.86 16.34 -25.79
CA GLY A 355 25.83 17.38 -25.86
C GLY A 355 24.42 16.81 -25.79
N ARG A 356 24.20 15.61 -26.35
CA ARG A 356 22.91 14.90 -26.27
C ARG A 356 22.58 14.45 -24.85
N SER A 357 23.56 13.96 -24.09
CA SER A 357 23.39 13.63 -22.67
C SER A 357 23.04 14.86 -21.81
N ARG A 358 23.71 15.99 -22.05
CA ARG A 358 23.38 17.27 -21.39
C ARG A 358 21.98 17.76 -21.76
N LEU A 359 21.57 17.60 -23.01
CA LEU A 359 20.24 17.96 -23.48
C LEU A 359 19.14 17.11 -22.82
N VAL A 360 19.34 15.79 -22.71
CA VAL A 360 18.43 14.89 -21.98
C VAL A 360 18.28 15.30 -20.53
N GLY A 361 19.40 15.62 -19.86
CA GLY A 361 19.38 16.13 -18.48
C GLY A 361 18.57 17.44 -18.35
N LYS A 362 18.72 18.34 -19.32
CA LYS A 362 17.95 19.59 -19.39
C LYS A 362 16.45 19.33 -19.63
N LEU A 363 16.09 18.44 -20.56
CA LEU A 363 14.70 18.09 -20.85
C LEU A 363 14.00 17.49 -19.61
N ARG A 364 14.67 16.61 -18.87
CA ARG A 364 14.15 16.05 -17.60
C ARG A 364 13.87 17.15 -16.58
N GLN A 365 14.81 18.08 -16.40
CA GLN A 365 14.63 19.22 -15.49
C GLN A 365 13.50 20.16 -15.95
N ASP A 366 13.44 20.44 -17.25
CA ASP A 366 12.43 21.32 -17.84
C ASP A 366 11.03 20.72 -17.70
N VAL A 367 10.84 19.41 -17.89
CA VAL A 367 9.55 18.74 -17.64
C VAL A 367 9.13 18.87 -16.17
N VAL A 368 10.03 18.58 -15.21
CA VAL A 368 9.70 18.67 -13.79
C VAL A 368 9.37 20.10 -13.36
N ARG A 369 10.16 21.09 -13.82
CA ARG A 369 9.95 22.51 -13.51
C ARG A 369 8.67 23.04 -14.15
N THR A 370 8.40 22.68 -15.40
CA THR A 370 7.21 23.14 -16.12
C THR A 370 5.93 22.57 -15.51
N ARG A 371 5.92 21.29 -15.10
CA ARG A 371 4.77 20.72 -14.36
C ARG A 371 4.45 21.47 -13.07
N ARG A 372 5.48 21.84 -12.29
CA ARG A 372 5.29 22.64 -11.06
C ARG A 372 4.78 24.04 -11.37
N LEU A 373 5.36 24.68 -12.38
CA LEU A 373 4.97 26.04 -12.79
C LEU A 373 3.53 26.07 -13.31
N LEU A 374 3.12 25.10 -14.13
CA LEU A 374 1.75 24.97 -14.63
C LEU A 374 0.75 24.78 -13.47
N LYS A 375 1.05 23.91 -12.49
CA LYS A 375 0.21 23.76 -11.28
C LYS A 375 0.08 25.08 -10.52
N LEU A 376 1.18 25.79 -10.29
CA LEU A 376 1.20 27.05 -9.55
C LEU A 376 0.40 28.15 -10.27
N ARG A 377 0.64 28.33 -11.57
CA ARG A 377 -0.12 29.29 -12.40
C ARG A 377 -1.60 28.96 -12.44
N PHE A 378 -1.96 27.68 -12.53
CA PHE A 378 -3.36 27.28 -12.54
C PHE A 378 -4.07 27.62 -11.23
N VAL A 379 -3.43 27.38 -10.08
CA VAL A 379 -3.96 27.80 -8.78
C VAL A 379 -4.07 29.33 -8.68
N GLU A 380 -3.09 30.09 -9.18
CA GLU A 380 -3.15 31.56 -9.22
C GLU A 380 -4.32 32.05 -10.09
N LEU A 381 -4.58 31.41 -11.23
CA LEU A 381 -5.71 31.74 -12.10
C LEU A 381 -7.07 31.42 -11.44
N LEU A 382 -7.13 30.36 -10.64
CA LEU A 382 -8.32 30.01 -9.86
C LEU A 382 -8.56 30.98 -8.69
N LYS A 383 -7.50 31.53 -8.07
CA LYS A 383 -7.58 32.48 -6.94
C LYS A 383 -7.69 33.96 -7.37
N GLY A 384 -7.30 34.28 -8.60
CA GLY A 384 -7.17 35.65 -9.13
C GLY A 384 -8.43 36.23 -9.79
N LYS A 385 -9.56 35.52 -9.68
CA LYS A 385 -10.90 35.98 -10.05
C LYS A 385 -11.85 35.65 -8.91
#